data_AF-A0A7T8K1M3-F1
#
_entry.id   AF-A0A7T8K1M3-F1
#
_cell.length_a   1.000
_cell.length_b   1.000
_cell.length_c   1.000
_cell.angle_alpha   90.00
_cell.angle_beta   90.00
_cell.angle_gamma   90.00
#
_symmetry.space_group_name_H-M   'P 1'
#
loop_
_entity.id
_entity.type
_entity.pdbx_description
1 polymer ?
#
loop_
_entity_poly.entity_id
_entity_poly.type
_entity_poly.pdbx_seq_one_letter_code
_entity_poly.pdbx_strand_id
1 'polypeptide(L)'
;MFKFGSKRFWKPENTDRDLEAVGQQQAYCIWAHAADYIEILRTKFIPKNFPDGNVVLQQDGTPAHTPWATQAFLGQEMDFWAKDLWPPEPRRQPLNYAFWLHIEFKA
;
A
#
# COMPACT_ATOMS: atom_id res chain seq x y z
N MET A 1 -17.17 -5.23 27.75
CA MET A 1 -17.97 -5.95 26.72
C MET A 1 -18.33 -4.95 25.63
N PHE A 2 -17.56 -4.88 24.55
CA PHE A 2 -17.81 -3.92 23.45
C PHE A 2 -18.54 -4.62 22.30
N LYS A 3 -19.71 -4.09 21.91
CA LYS A 3 -20.52 -4.60 20.80
C LYS A 3 -19.94 -4.09 19.48
N PHE A 4 -19.63 -4.99 18.55
CA PHE A 4 -19.35 -4.66 17.16
C PHE A 4 -20.65 -4.31 16.44
N GLY A 5 -20.80 -3.04 16.06
CA GLY A 5 -21.87 -2.57 15.17
C GLY A 5 -21.58 -2.99 13.72
N SER A 6 -22.62 -3.40 13.01
CA SER A 6 -22.59 -3.96 11.65
C SER A 6 -21.89 -3.04 10.64
N LYS A 7 -20.88 -3.58 9.93
CA LYS A 7 -20.22 -2.94 8.80
C LYS A 7 -21.24 -2.71 7.67
N ARG A 8 -21.47 -1.46 7.27
CA ARG A 8 -22.13 -1.15 5.99
C ARG A 8 -21.14 -1.50 4.88
N PHE A 9 -21.55 -2.43 4.03
CA PHE A 9 -20.82 -2.83 2.84
C PHE A 9 -20.91 -1.71 1.79
N TRP A 10 -19.80 -1.46 1.09
CA TRP A 10 -19.74 -0.52 -0.04
C TRP A 10 -20.63 -1.00 -1.19
N LYS A 11 -21.27 -0.05 -1.89
CA LYS A 11 -21.98 -0.30 -3.14
C LYS A 11 -21.47 0.64 -4.24
N PRO A 12 -21.49 0.22 -5.53
CA PRO A 12 -20.90 0.98 -6.64
C PRO A 12 -21.50 2.37 -6.92
N GLU A 13 -22.66 2.67 -6.35
CA GLU A 13 -23.42 3.91 -6.62
C GLU A 13 -23.05 5.11 -5.72
N ASN A 14 -22.10 4.99 -4.80
CA ASN A 14 -21.75 6.08 -3.88
C ASN A 14 -20.85 7.13 -4.55
N THR A 15 -21.12 8.41 -4.28
CA THR A 15 -20.45 9.58 -4.92
C THR A 15 -19.33 10.13 -4.04
N ASP A 16 -18.42 10.94 -4.62
CA ASP A 16 -17.27 11.53 -3.89
C ASP A 16 -17.67 12.35 -2.66
N ARG A 17 -18.89 12.91 -2.63
CA ARG A 17 -19.42 13.63 -1.45
C ARG A 17 -19.71 12.72 -0.27
N ASP A 18 -19.98 11.44 -0.50
CA ASP A 18 -20.23 10.47 0.54
C ASP A 18 -18.94 10.07 1.28
N LEU A 19 -17.77 10.32 0.67
CA LEU A 19 -16.45 10.06 1.25
C LEU A 19 -15.98 11.18 2.19
N GLU A 20 -16.36 12.44 1.95
CA GLU A 20 -16.03 13.57 2.83
C GLU A 20 -16.75 13.52 4.18
N ALA A 21 -17.96 12.94 4.24
CA ALA A 21 -18.75 12.83 5.46
C ALA A 21 -18.27 11.72 6.42
N VAL A 22 -17.46 10.78 5.93
CA VAL A 22 -16.89 9.69 6.74
C VAL A 22 -15.46 10.08 7.07
N GLY A 23 -15.32 10.83 8.16
CA GLY A 23 -14.09 11.41 8.70
C GLY A 23 -12.76 10.81 8.22
N GLN A 24 -11.88 11.72 7.79
CA GLN A 24 -10.49 11.60 7.30
C GLN A 24 -9.49 10.72 8.11
N GLN A 25 -9.94 9.78 8.93
CA GLN A 25 -9.08 8.96 9.78
C GLN A 25 -9.49 7.49 9.92
N GLN A 26 -10.47 7.00 9.16
CA GLN A 26 -10.82 5.59 9.15
C GLN A 26 -10.64 4.95 7.76
N ALA A 27 -9.60 4.10 7.69
CA ALA A 27 -9.33 3.10 6.65
C ALA A 27 -8.59 3.55 5.38
N TYR A 28 -7.29 3.86 5.52
CA TYR A 28 -6.32 3.56 4.45
C TYR A 28 -6.07 2.05 4.24
N CYS A 29 -6.96 1.18 4.74
CA CYS A 29 -7.09 -0.21 4.29
C CYS A 29 -8.11 -0.30 3.13
N ILE A 30 -8.11 0.69 2.25
CA ILE A 30 -8.68 0.51 0.92
C ILE A 30 -7.80 -0.55 0.27
N TRP A 31 -8.39 -1.61 -0.27
CA TRP A 31 -7.66 -2.51 -1.14
C TRP A 31 -7.12 -1.66 -2.28
N ALA A 32 -5.87 -1.20 -2.19
CA ALA A 32 -5.28 -0.39 -3.23
C ALA A 32 -5.37 -1.23 -4.50
N HIS A 33 -6.09 -0.73 -5.50
CA HIS A 33 -6.04 -1.38 -6.79
C HIS A 33 -4.66 -1.10 -7.40
N ALA A 34 -4.23 -1.93 -8.35
CA ALA A 34 -2.93 -1.75 -9.01
C ALA A 34 -2.73 -0.31 -9.53
N ALA A 35 -3.80 0.33 -10.01
CA ALA A 35 -3.78 1.71 -10.47
C ALA A 35 -3.41 2.71 -9.37
N ASP A 36 -4.02 2.60 -8.19
CA ASP A 36 -3.74 3.48 -7.04
C ASP A 36 -2.29 3.32 -6.59
N TYR A 37 -1.81 2.07 -6.55
CA TYR A 37 -0.43 1.77 -6.16
C TYR A 37 0.58 2.36 -7.16
N ILE A 38 0.33 2.22 -8.47
CA ILE A 38 1.17 2.83 -9.51
C ILE A 38 1.18 4.36 -9.37
N GLU A 39 0.03 4.99 -9.12
CA GLU A 39 -0.05 6.45 -8.94
C GLU A 39 0.77 6.92 -7.73
N ILE A 40 0.69 6.21 -6.60
CA ILE A 40 1.48 6.50 -5.41
C ILE A 40 2.98 6.39 -5.72
N LEU A 41 3.41 5.30 -6.36
CA LEU A 41 4.81 5.10 -6.73
C LEU A 41 5.33 6.23 -7.63
N ARG A 42 4.56 6.56 -8.68
CA ARG A 42 4.91 7.60 -9.64
C ARG A 42 4.97 8.99 -9.02
N THR A 43 4.02 9.36 -8.16
CA THR A 43 3.87 10.75 -7.71
C THR A 43 4.54 11.04 -6.38
N LYS A 44 4.70 10.04 -5.51
CA LYS A 44 5.20 10.22 -4.13
C LYS A 44 6.54 9.57 -3.88
N PHE A 45 6.81 8.43 -4.52
CA PHE A 45 7.97 7.60 -4.18
C PHE A 45 9.19 7.92 -5.04
N ILE A 46 9.12 7.67 -6.35
CA ILE A 46 10.28 7.69 -7.24
C ILE A 46 10.90 9.10 -7.36
N PRO A 47 10.15 10.17 -7.69
CA PRO A 47 10.77 11.47 -7.99
C PRO A 47 11.35 12.19 -6.78
N LYS A 48 10.92 11.83 -5.56
CA LYS A 48 11.24 12.60 -4.34
C LYS A 48 12.41 12.02 -3.56
N ASN A 49 12.64 10.72 -3.63
CA ASN A 49 13.51 10.05 -2.67
C ASN A 49 14.79 9.49 -3.31
N PHE A 50 14.79 9.25 -4.64
CA PHE A 50 15.86 8.51 -5.31
C PHE A 50 16.25 9.12 -6.66
N PRO A 51 16.80 10.35 -6.69
CA PRO A 51 17.13 11.06 -7.93
C PRO A 51 18.18 10.36 -8.78
N ASP A 52 19.06 9.56 -8.15
CA ASP A 52 20.15 8.85 -8.82
C ASP A 52 19.74 7.45 -9.30
N GLY A 53 18.51 7.01 -9.02
CA GLY A 53 17.98 5.71 -9.47
C GLY A 53 18.65 4.46 -8.87
N ASN A 54 19.69 4.61 -8.03
CA ASN A 54 20.45 3.50 -7.43
C ASN A 54 19.73 2.86 -6.23
N VAL A 55 18.48 2.45 -6.42
CA VAL A 55 17.69 1.75 -5.39
C VAL A 55 16.95 0.57 -5.96
N VAL A 56 16.75 -0.43 -5.11
CA VAL A 56 15.91 -1.58 -5.42
C VAL A 56 14.68 -1.54 -4.53
N LEU A 57 13.49 -1.49 -5.14
CA LEU A 57 12.23 -1.50 -4.40
C LEU A 57 11.99 -2.88 -3.79
N GLN A 58 11.81 -2.91 -2.47
CA GLN A 58 11.28 -4.06 -1.74
C GLN A 58 9.79 -3.85 -1.46
N GLN A 59 8.98 -4.82 -1.84
CA GLN A 59 7.54 -4.86 -1.57
C GLN A 59 7.11 -6.30 -1.23
N ASP A 60 5.93 -6.45 -0.66
CA ASP A 60 5.36 -7.77 -0.35
C ASP A 60 4.45 -8.28 -1.47
N GLY A 61 3.94 -9.50 -1.31
CA GLY A 61 3.04 -10.16 -2.26
C GLY A 61 1.57 -9.71 -2.20
N THR A 62 1.26 -8.52 -1.70
CA THR A 62 -0.12 -8.02 -1.66
C THR A 62 -0.73 -7.96 -3.08
N PRO A 63 -2.04 -8.26 -3.26
CA PRO A 63 -2.66 -8.30 -4.58
C PRO A 63 -2.57 -7.03 -5.43
N ALA A 64 -2.23 -5.87 -4.85
CA ALA A 64 -1.97 -4.62 -5.56
C ALA A 64 -0.58 -4.58 -6.23
N HIS A 65 0.39 -5.31 -5.66
CA HIS A 65 1.79 -5.28 -6.04
C HIS A 65 2.09 -6.26 -7.18
N THR A 66 1.39 -7.40 -7.19
CA THR A 66 1.63 -8.52 -8.10
C THR A 66 0.95 -8.47 -9.49
N PRO A 67 -0.07 -7.64 -9.78
CA PRO A 67 -0.70 -7.61 -11.09
C PRO A 67 0.27 -7.24 -12.21
N TRP A 68 0.01 -7.76 -13.40
CA TRP A 68 0.87 -7.52 -14.58
C TRP A 68 1.13 -6.03 -14.82
N ALA A 69 0.10 -5.18 -14.68
CA ALA A 69 0.25 -3.73 -14.87
C ALA A 69 1.27 -3.12 -13.90
N THR A 70 1.23 -3.51 -12.62
CA THR A 70 2.18 -3.06 -11.60
C THR A 70 3.60 -3.54 -11.91
N GLN A 71 3.74 -4.82 -12.24
CA GLN A 71 5.04 -5.44 -12.54
C GLN A 71 5.67 -4.85 -13.81
N ALA A 72 4.86 -4.59 -14.84
CA ALA A 72 5.29 -3.95 -16.07
C ALA A 72 5.70 -2.49 -15.85
N PHE A 73 4.94 -1.73 -15.04
CA PHE A 73 5.32 -0.37 -14.66
C PHE A 73 6.66 -0.35 -13.92
N LEU A 74 6.83 -1.21 -12.91
CA LEU A 74 8.08 -1.28 -12.17
C LEU A 74 9.27 -1.64 -13.05
N GLY A 75 9.14 -2.64 -13.93
CA GLY A 75 10.21 -3.04 -14.85
C GLY A 75 10.64 -1.96 -15.85
N GLN A 76 9.84 -0.91 -16.05
CA GLN A 76 10.21 0.25 -16.87
C GLN A 76 10.86 1.38 -16.07
N GLU A 77 10.49 1.52 -14.80
CA GLU A 77 10.80 2.70 -14.00
C GLU A 77 11.91 2.47 -12.97
N MET A 78 12.05 1.25 -12.43
CA MET A 78 13.05 0.97 -11.41
C MET A 78 13.34 -0.52 -11.21
N ASP A 79 14.51 -0.82 -10.64
CA ASP A 79 14.81 -2.16 -10.15
C ASP A 79 13.93 -2.50 -8.93
N PHE A 80 13.42 -3.73 -8.89
CA PHE A 80 12.61 -4.21 -7.78
C PHE A 80 12.83 -5.70 -7.53
N TRP A 81 12.62 -6.12 -6.28
CA TRP A 81 12.63 -7.54 -5.95
C TRP A 81 11.30 -8.20 -6.31
N ALA A 82 11.39 -9.29 -7.08
CA ALA A 82 10.25 -10.13 -7.39
C ALA A 82 9.59 -10.65 -6.11
N LYS A 83 8.26 -10.82 -6.14
CA LYS A 83 7.46 -11.27 -4.99
C LYS A 83 7.96 -12.56 -4.35
N ASP A 84 8.56 -13.45 -5.14
CA ASP A 84 9.00 -14.77 -4.68
C ASP A 84 10.29 -14.73 -3.86
N LEU A 85 11.00 -13.59 -3.87
CA LEU A 85 12.17 -13.37 -3.01
C LEU A 85 11.76 -13.14 -1.55
N TRP A 86 10.52 -12.74 -1.29
CA TRP A 86 10.04 -12.49 0.07
C TRP A 86 8.93 -13.48 0.46
N PRO A 87 9.12 -14.32 1.49
CA PRO A 87 8.06 -15.19 1.96
C PRO A 87 6.91 -14.34 2.53
N PRO A 88 5.67 -14.87 2.53
CA PRO A 88 4.49 -14.20 3.09
C PRO A 88 4.51 -14.20 4.63
N GLU A 89 5.60 -13.69 5.21
CA GLU A 89 5.83 -13.61 6.64
C GLU A 89 6.10 -12.14 7.04
N PRO A 90 5.14 -11.47 7.71
CA PRO A 90 5.29 -10.06 8.11
C PRO A 90 6.52 -9.79 8.98
N ARG A 91 6.94 -10.77 9.81
CA ARG A 91 8.14 -10.69 10.65
C ARG A 91 9.44 -10.53 9.88
N ARG A 92 9.45 -10.85 8.59
CA ARG A 92 10.63 -10.68 7.73
C ARG A 92 10.62 -9.37 6.97
N GLN A 93 9.55 -8.57 7.05
CA GLN A 93 9.48 -7.27 6.41
C GLN A 93 10.00 -6.20 7.39
N PRO A 94 11.14 -5.54 7.11
CA PRO A 94 11.74 -4.54 7.99
C PRO A 94 10.77 -3.43 8.39
N LEU A 95 9.92 -3.01 7.46
CA LEU A 95 8.93 -1.98 7.72
C LEU A 95 7.94 -2.38 8.84
N ASN A 96 7.53 -3.65 8.90
CA ASN A 96 6.56 -4.12 9.89
C ASN A 96 7.18 -4.25 11.29
N TYR A 97 8.34 -4.91 11.41
CA TYR A 97 8.89 -5.18 12.75
C TYR A 97 9.72 -4.02 13.32
N ALA A 98 10.28 -3.14 12.49
CA ALA A 98 11.14 -2.06 12.97
C ALA A 98 10.41 -0.71 13.01
N PHE A 99 9.66 -0.38 11.96
CA PHE A 99 9.06 0.95 11.82
C PHE A 99 7.64 0.99 12.40
N TRP A 100 6.73 0.15 11.89
CA TRP A 100 5.34 0.16 12.33
C TRP A 100 5.19 -0.24 13.79
N LEU A 101 5.89 -1.28 14.23
CA LEU A 101 5.91 -1.67 15.63
C LEU A 101 6.32 -0.49 16.55
N HIS A 102 7.36 0.25 16.18
CA HIS A 102 7.83 1.40 16.95
C HIS A 102 6.83 2.57 16.96
N ILE A 103 6.14 2.81 15.86
CA ILE A 103 5.08 3.82 15.78
C ILE A 103 3.91 3.43 16.68
N GLU A 104 3.46 2.18 16.61
CA GLU A 104 2.35 1.67 17.42
C GLU A 104 2.67 1.72 18.92
N PHE A 105 3.92 1.48 19.33
CA PHE A 105 4.34 1.64 20.72
C PHE A 105 4.35 3.10 21.21
N LYS A 106 4.41 4.07 20.30
CA LYS A 106 4.48 5.50 20.62
C LYS A 106 3.14 6.25 20.49
N ALA A 107 2.13 5.61 19.89
CA ALA A 107 0.79 6.17 19.70
C ALA A 107 -0.08 5.93 20.94
#